data_AF-A0A1T2WYU6-F1
#
_entry.id   AF-A0A1T2WYU6-F1
#
_cell.length_a   1.000
_cell.length_b   1.000
_cell.length_c   1.000
_cell.angle_alpha   90.00
_cell.angle_beta   90.00
_cell.angle_gamma   90.00
#
_symmetry.space_group_name_H-M   'P 1'
#
loop_
_entity.id
_entity.type
_entity.pdbx_description
1 polymer ?
#
loop_
_entity_poly.entity_id
_entity_poly.type
_entity_poly.pdbx_seq_one_letter_code
_entity_poly.pdbx_strand_id
1 'polypeptide(L)'
;MFIVTVEMTQERKDQLLDWITSDEKATDEYDAGIQAGLVWMVDKLELREHLNSEVAVTSPIVINQSLIDECKKKFEENWIRAIWNSSFALAIISVLDLFNIQIVEFPTAKRD
;
A
#
# COMPACT_ATOMS: atom_id res chain seq x y z
N MET A 1 20.01 -3.98 7.28
CA MET A 1 18.58 -3.98 7.61
C MET A 1 18.20 -2.54 7.88
N PHE A 2 17.36 -1.95 7.02
CA PHE A 2 16.86 -0.58 7.22
C PHE A 2 15.47 -0.67 7.84
N ILE A 3 15.24 0.14 8.87
CA ILE A 3 13.96 0.27 9.55
C ILE A 3 13.57 1.74 9.43
N VAL A 4 12.43 2.01 8.80
CA VAL A 4 11.82 3.34 8.82
C VAL A 4 10.72 3.33 9.85
N THR A 5 10.75 4.31 10.76
CA THR A 5 9.62 4.61 11.62
C THR A 5 8.87 5.79 11.02
N VAL A 6 7.59 5.58 10.70
CA VAL A 6 6.70 6.63 10.17
C VAL A 6 5.54 6.85 11.13
N GLU A 7 5.04 8.07 11.21
CA GLU A 7 3.91 8.39 12.07
C GLU A 7 2.58 8.26 11.31
N MET A 8 1.64 7.49 11.88
CA MET A 8 0.24 7.53 11.46
C MET A 8 -0.44 8.75 12.05
N THR A 9 -0.50 9.85 11.30
CA THR A 9 -1.26 11.04 11.69
C THR A 9 -2.75 10.83 11.38
N GLN A 10 -3.61 11.65 11.99
CA GLN A 10 -5.05 11.62 11.68
C GLN A 10 -5.32 11.92 10.20
N GLU A 11 -4.60 12.87 9.61
CA GLU A 11 -4.70 13.21 8.19
C GLU A 11 -4.39 12.01 7.27
N ARG A 12 -3.29 11.31 7.54
CA ARG A 12 -2.90 10.11 6.77
C ARG A 12 -3.92 8.99 6.93
N LYS A 13 -4.44 8.82 8.15
CA LYS A 13 -5.51 7.87 8.45
C LYS A 13 -6.77 8.18 7.64
N ASP A 14 -7.23 9.43 7.66
CA ASP A 14 -8.44 9.85 6.95
C ASP A 14 -8.28 9.65 5.44
N GLN A 15 -7.10 10.00 4.90
CA GLN A 15 -6.77 9.78 3.49
C GLN A 15 -6.75 8.29 3.11
N LEU A 16 -6.17 7.43 3.94
CA LEU A 16 -6.13 5.98 3.69
C LEU A 16 -7.53 5.35 3.78
N LEU A 17 -8.39 5.83 4.71
CA LEU A 17 -9.78 5.38 4.81
C LEU A 17 -10.60 5.80 3.60
N ASP A 18 -10.43 7.03 3.11
CA ASP A 18 -11.11 7.52 1.91
C ASP A 18 -10.79 6.63 0.70
N TRP A 19 -9.51 6.32 0.48
CA TRP A 19 -9.07 5.40 -0.59
C TRP A 19 -9.68 4.00 -0.46
N ILE A 20 -9.70 3.42 0.75
CA ILE A 20 -10.30 2.08 0.95
C ILE A 20 -11.79 2.09 0.65
N THR A 21 -12.49 3.17 1.06
CA THR A 21 -13.95 3.27 0.92
C THR A 21 -14.36 3.60 -0.52
N SER A 22 -13.55 4.36 -1.26
CA SER A 22 -13.81 4.68 -2.67
C SER A 22 -13.81 3.44 -3.55
N ASP A 23 -12.91 2.49 -3.24
CA ASP A 23 -12.71 1.28 -4.05
C ASP A 23 -13.49 0.07 -3.52
N GLU A 24 -14.25 0.22 -2.43
CA GLU A 24 -14.99 -0.86 -1.78
C GLU A 24 -16.09 -1.49 -2.68
N LYS A 25 -16.46 -0.80 -3.76
CA LYS A 25 -17.44 -1.22 -4.78
C LYS A 25 -16.82 -1.47 -6.15
N ALA A 26 -15.51 -1.71 -6.20
CA ALA A 26 -14.77 -1.99 -7.42
C ALA A 26 -15.44 -3.12 -8.24
N THR A 27 -15.81 -2.84 -9.49
CA THR A 27 -16.40 -3.84 -10.39
C THR A 27 -15.54 -4.13 -11.61
N ASP A 28 -14.56 -3.27 -11.91
CA ASP A 28 -13.59 -3.48 -12.98
C ASP A 28 -12.24 -3.96 -12.44
N GLU A 29 -11.42 -4.51 -13.34
CA GLU A 29 -10.12 -5.10 -12.98
C GLU A 29 -9.12 -4.06 -12.43
N TYR A 30 -9.27 -2.79 -12.81
CA TYR A 30 -8.37 -1.74 -12.38
C TYR A 30 -8.63 -1.40 -10.90
N ASP A 31 -9.87 -1.06 -10.56
CA ASP A 31 -10.28 -0.73 -9.20
C ASP A 31 -10.08 -1.94 -8.27
N ALA A 32 -10.34 -3.16 -8.76
CA ALA A 32 -10.12 -4.38 -7.99
C ALA A 32 -8.63 -4.60 -7.65
N GLY A 33 -7.72 -4.14 -8.51
CA GLY A 33 -6.29 -4.16 -8.24
C GLY A 33 -5.89 -3.10 -7.20
N ILE A 34 -6.47 -1.89 -7.27
CA ILE A 34 -6.23 -0.85 -6.25
C ILE A 34 -6.71 -1.34 -4.89
N GLN A 35 -7.96 -1.80 -4.79
CA GLN A 35 -8.55 -2.28 -3.53
C GLN A 35 -7.70 -3.40 -2.91
N ALA A 36 -7.27 -4.37 -3.72
CA ALA A 36 -6.41 -5.46 -3.26
C ALA A 36 -5.06 -4.95 -2.73
N GLY A 37 -4.47 -3.93 -3.38
CA GLY A 37 -3.20 -3.33 -2.95
C GLY A 37 -3.33 -2.56 -1.64
N LEU A 38 -4.41 -1.77 -1.50
CA LEU A 38 -4.70 -1.03 -0.28
C LEU A 38 -4.92 -1.97 0.91
N VAL A 39 -5.77 -3.00 0.75
CA VAL A 39 -6.03 -4.00 1.80
C VAL A 39 -4.76 -4.76 2.17
N TRP A 40 -3.96 -5.16 1.18
CA TRP A 40 -2.70 -5.85 1.43
C TRP A 40 -1.71 -5.00 2.22
N MET A 41 -1.60 -3.70 1.90
CA MET A 41 -0.75 -2.78 2.67
C MET A 41 -1.25 -2.56 4.10
N VAL A 42 -2.57 -2.42 4.29
CA VAL A 42 -3.16 -2.31 5.63
C VAL A 42 -2.81 -3.53 6.49
N ASP A 43 -2.92 -4.73 5.91
CA ASP A 43 -2.58 -5.97 6.63
C ASP A 43 -1.09 -6.06 6.91
N LYS A 44 -0.24 -5.73 5.94
CA LYS A 44 1.22 -5.85 6.06
C LYS A 44 1.86 -4.85 7.01
N LEU A 45 1.26 -3.68 7.13
CA LEU A 45 1.68 -2.62 8.04
C LEU A 45 0.93 -2.66 9.38
N GLU A 46 0.08 -3.68 9.59
CA GLU A 46 -0.73 -3.86 10.81
C GLU A 46 -1.59 -2.63 11.14
N LEU A 47 -2.11 -1.94 10.12
CA LEU A 47 -2.77 -0.64 10.28
C LEU A 47 -4.21 -0.73 10.77
N ARG A 48 -4.80 -1.93 10.84
CA ARG A 48 -6.21 -2.11 11.19
C ARG A 48 -6.57 -1.48 12.54
N GLU A 49 -5.71 -1.61 13.55
CA GLU A 49 -5.95 -1.02 14.86
C GLU A 49 -5.91 0.51 14.81
N HIS A 50 -4.96 1.06 14.05
CA HIS A 50 -4.84 2.50 13.83
C HIS A 50 -6.05 3.07 13.09
N LEU A 51 -6.50 2.39 12.03
CA LEU A 51 -7.64 2.80 11.22
C LEU A 51 -8.97 2.75 12.01
N ASN A 52 -9.14 1.76 12.89
CA ASN A 52 -10.36 1.63 13.71
C ASN A 52 -10.34 2.42 15.03
N SER A 53 -9.21 3.03 15.40
CA SER A 53 -9.11 3.82 16.63
C SER A 53 -9.95 5.09 16.60
N GLU A 54 -10.93 5.24 17.50
CA GLU A 54 -11.72 6.49 17.64
C GLU A 54 -10.89 7.65 18.23
N VAL A 55 -9.71 7.36 18.77
CA VAL A 55 -8.78 8.36 19.28
C VAL A 55 -7.77 8.71 18.19
N ALA A 56 -7.48 10.00 18.03
CA ALA A 56 -6.39 10.47 17.17
C ALA A 56 -5.05 10.04 17.79
N VAL A 57 -4.55 8.87 17.36
CA VAL A 57 -3.32 8.28 17.87
C VAL A 57 -2.22 8.45 16.84
N THR A 58 -1.33 9.42 17.07
CA THR A 58 -0.04 9.43 16.37
C THR A 58 0.76 8.25 16.89
N SER A 59 0.99 7.28 16.02
CA SER A 59 1.65 6.02 16.38
C SER A 59 2.74 5.68 15.38
N PRO A 60 3.89 5.17 15.86
CA PRO A 60 4.97 4.75 15.00
C PRO A 60 4.61 3.44 14.30
N ILE A 61 4.70 3.42 12.98
CA ILE A 61 4.64 2.23 12.14
C ILE A 61 6.06 1.88 11.71
N VAL A 62 6.38 0.59 11.78
CA VAL A 62 7.70 0.06 11.43
C VAL A 62 7.64 -0.52 10.03
N ILE A 63 8.46 0.02 9.13
CA ILE A 63 8.58 -0.48 7.76
C ILE A 63 9.97 -1.08 7.56
N ASN A 64 9.97 -2.39 7.30
CA ASN A 64 11.17 -3.20 7.13
C ASN A 64 11.47 -3.46 5.65
N GLN A 65 12.74 -3.62 5.30
CA GLN A 65 13.18 -4.02 3.96
C GLN A 65 12.48 -5.29 3.44
N SER A 66 12.12 -6.22 4.33
CA SER A 66 11.37 -7.43 3.96
C SER A 66 10.03 -7.13 3.31
N LEU A 67 9.35 -6.04 3.70
CA LEU A 67 8.12 -5.61 3.05
C LEU A 67 8.37 -5.19 1.60
N ILE A 68 9.44 -4.43 1.36
CA ILE A 68 9.83 -3.98 0.01
C ILE A 68 10.17 -5.19 -0.86
N ASP A 69 10.91 -6.16 -0.32
CA ASP A 69 11.28 -7.38 -1.04
C ASP A 69 10.04 -8.24 -1.35
N GLU A 70 9.08 -8.32 -0.42
CA GLU A 70 7.79 -8.98 -0.66
C GLU A 70 6.95 -8.27 -1.73
N CYS A 71 6.92 -6.93 -1.73
CA CYS A 71 6.29 -6.15 -2.80
C CYS A 71 6.89 -6.52 -4.15
N LYS A 72 8.23 -6.48 -4.27
CA LYS A 72 8.95 -6.84 -5.50
C LYS A 72 8.60 -8.24 -5.98
N LYS A 73 8.62 -9.22 -5.08
CA LYS A 73 8.25 -10.61 -5.40
C LYS A 73 6.81 -10.74 -5.89
N LYS A 74 5.85 -10.08 -5.21
CA LYS A 74 4.44 -10.04 -5.63
C LYS A 74 4.27 -9.47 -7.04
N PHE A 75 5.03 -8.44 -7.40
CA PHE A 75 5.03 -7.87 -8.75
C PHE A 75 5.50 -8.86 -9.81
N GLU A 76 6.62 -9.52 -9.55
CA GLU A 76 7.20 -10.49 -10.48
C GLU A 76 6.28 -11.69 -10.69
N GLU A 77 5.63 -12.17 -9.63
CA GLU A 77 4.76 -13.36 -9.68
C GLU A 77 3.45 -13.14 -10.44
N ASN A 78 2.89 -11.92 -10.41
CA ASN A 78 1.54 -11.71 -10.94
C ASN A 78 1.52 -11.15 -12.36
N TRP A 79 2.66 -10.77 -12.94
CA TRP A 79 2.90 -10.02 -14.20
C TRP A 79 1.90 -10.21 -15.36
N ILE A 80 1.33 -11.40 -15.51
CA ILE A 80 0.43 -11.80 -16.61
C ILE A 80 -0.90 -11.00 -16.64
N ARG A 81 -1.36 -10.41 -15.53
CA ARG A 81 -2.54 -9.52 -15.47
C ARG A 81 -2.14 -8.04 -15.45
N ALA A 82 -1.72 -7.52 -16.60
CA ALA A 82 -1.09 -6.20 -16.71
C ALA A 82 -1.89 -5.05 -16.04
N ILE A 83 -3.21 -4.98 -16.23
CA ILE A 83 -4.05 -3.90 -15.67
C ILE A 83 -4.17 -4.03 -14.15
N TRP A 84 -4.64 -5.19 -13.66
CA TRP A 84 -4.80 -5.44 -12.23
C TRP A 84 -3.49 -5.31 -11.44
N ASN A 85 -2.37 -5.80 -11.99
CA ASN A 85 -1.08 -5.66 -11.31
C ASN A 85 -0.62 -4.21 -11.27
N SER A 86 -0.80 -3.47 -12.37
CA SER A 86 -0.37 -2.08 -12.42
C SER A 86 -1.11 -1.24 -11.39
N SER A 87 -2.42 -1.47 -11.23
CA SER A 87 -3.23 -0.77 -10.23
C SER A 87 -2.94 -1.24 -8.80
N PHE A 88 -2.64 -2.52 -8.60
CA PHE A 88 -2.10 -3.05 -7.33
C PHE A 88 -0.76 -2.39 -6.96
N ALA A 89 0.13 -2.16 -7.94
CA ALA A 89 1.39 -1.40 -7.77
C ALA A 89 1.15 0.03 -7.36
N LEU A 90 0.23 0.68 -8.06
CA LEU A 90 -0.12 2.06 -7.80
C LEU A 90 -0.59 2.22 -6.36
N ALA A 91 -1.47 1.33 -5.88
CA ALA A 91 -1.93 1.35 -4.49
C ALA A 91 -0.78 1.22 -3.48
N ILE A 92 0.14 0.27 -3.69
CA ILE A 92 1.31 0.10 -2.82
C ILE A 92 2.17 1.36 -2.80
N ILE A 93 2.48 1.92 -3.98
CA ILE A 93 3.31 3.13 -4.12
C ILE A 93 2.62 4.31 -3.44
N SER A 94 1.31 4.50 -3.64
CA SER A 94 0.54 5.58 -3.03
C SER A 94 0.55 5.51 -1.49
N VAL A 95 0.44 4.31 -0.92
CA VAL A 95 0.54 4.15 0.56
C VAL A 95 1.95 4.47 1.06
N LEU A 96 2.98 4.07 0.33
CA LEU A 96 4.36 4.39 0.72
C LEU A 96 4.67 5.89 0.59
N ASP A 97 4.17 6.53 -0.47
CA ASP A 97 4.28 7.97 -0.68
C ASP A 97 3.52 8.74 0.41
N LEU A 98 2.33 8.29 0.81
CA LEU A 98 1.59 8.83 1.95
C LEU A 98 2.43 8.85 3.23
N PHE A 99 3.27 7.83 3.43
CA PHE A 99 4.20 7.73 4.55
C PHE A 99 5.57 8.39 4.29
N ASN A 100 5.76 9.07 3.17
CA ASN A 100 7.02 9.68 2.72
C ASN A 100 8.18 8.66 2.63
N ILE A 101 7.89 7.43 2.22
CA ILE A 101 8.88 6.37 2.05
C ILE A 101 9.32 6.34 0.59
N GLN A 102 10.51 6.86 0.34
CA GLN A 102 11.14 6.75 -0.96
C GLN A 102 11.71 5.33 -1.14
N ILE A 103 11.04 4.52 -1.96
CA ILE A 103 11.63 3.27 -2.44
C ILE A 103 12.64 3.58 -3.54
N VAL A 104 13.88 3.14 -3.34
CA VAL A 104 15.02 3.43 -4.23
C VAL A 104 14.87 2.74 -5.60
N GLU A 105 14.19 1.60 -5.68
CA GLU A 105 13.94 0.89 -6.96
C GLU A 105 12.66 0.04 -6.89
N PHE A 106 11.61 0.45 -7.62
CA PHE A 106 10.44 -0.38 -7.87
C PHE A 106 10.58 -1.00 -9.28
N PRO A 107 10.29 -2.29 -9.48
CA PRO A 107 10.38 -2.92 -10.79
C PRO A 107 9.39 -2.23 -11.75
N THR A 108 9.92 -1.54 -12.76
CA THR A 108 9.13 -0.97 -13.85
C THR A 108 8.71 -2.07 -14.83
N ALA A 109 7.59 -1.85 -15.53
CA ALA A 109 7.15 -2.66 -16.67
C ALA A 109 8.34 -3.05 -17.57
N LYS A 110 8.70 -4.34 -17.64
CA LYS A 110 9.58 -4.87 -18.68
C LYS A 110 8.81 -4.68 -19.98
N ARG A 111 9.35 -3.86 -20.86
CA ARG A 111 8.85 -3.73 -22.23
C ARG A 111 9.08 -5.08 -22.89
N ASP A 112 7.99 -5.72 -23.34
CA ASP A 112 8.07 -6.77 -24.36
C ASP A 112 8.67 -6.22 -25.66
#